data_AF-A0A661QSG6-F1
#
_entry.id   AF-A0A661QSG6-F1
#
_cell.length_a   1.000
_cell.length_b   1.000
_cell.length_c   1.000
_cell.angle_alpha   90.00
_cell.angle_beta   90.00
_cell.angle_gamma   90.00
#
_symmetry.space_group_name_H-M   'P 1'
#
loop_
_entity.id
_entity.type
_entity.pdbx_description
1 polymer ?
#
loop_
_entity_poly.entity_id
_entity_poly.type
_entity_poly.pdbx_seq_one_letter_code
_entity_poly.pdbx_strand_id
1 'polypeptide(L)'
;SFNLTGVKESGSHAPGDDFFSDNSEVGNTLTITESTSGTVGGSIVFDSAKSYTVTAPDANAIFDDTDAHGSSLSDVGSIDIGSQTGANKAISVIDSALSFVDGLRADLGAVQNRFESTIANLQNVSENISASRSRILDADFAAETSNLTRSQILQQAGVAMLAQANQLPQTVLSLLQ
;
A
#
# COMPACT_ATOMS: atom_id res chain seq x y z
N SER A 1 -0.73 -25.59 51.88
CA SER A 1 -2.08 -26.12 52.17
C SER A 1 -2.85 -25.07 52.94
N PHE A 2 -3.66 -24.27 52.23
CA PHE A 2 -4.61 -23.34 52.85
C PHE A 2 -5.99 -23.68 52.29
N ASN A 3 -6.83 -24.19 53.18
CA ASN A 3 -8.21 -24.57 52.94
C ASN A 3 -9.08 -23.36 53.32
N LEU A 4 -9.81 -22.80 52.36
CA LEU A 4 -10.81 -21.78 52.62
C LEU A 4 -12.18 -22.44 52.47
N THR A 5 -12.64 -23.10 53.54
CA THR A 5 -13.99 -23.64 53.63
C THR A 5 -14.94 -22.47 53.87
N GLY A 6 -15.84 -22.21 52.91
CA GLY A 6 -16.84 -21.16 53.01
C GLY A 6 -17.71 -21.34 54.25
N VAL A 7 -17.87 -20.24 54.99
CA VAL A 7 -18.75 -20.13 56.16
C VAL A 7 -20.19 -20.37 55.68
N LYS A 8 -20.83 -21.44 56.16
CA LYS A 8 -22.28 -21.59 56.09
C LYS A 8 -22.87 -20.79 57.24
N GLU A 9 -23.40 -19.60 56.95
CA GLU A 9 -24.25 -18.90 57.92
C GLU A 9 -25.60 -19.64 58.02
N SER A 10 -25.85 -20.19 59.21
CA SER A 10 -27.11 -20.83 59.58
C SER A 10 -28.15 -19.76 59.88
N GLY A 11 -28.90 -19.34 58.86
CA GLY A 11 -30.13 -18.57 59.01
C GLY A 11 -31.30 -19.33 58.39
N SER A 12 -32.33 -19.63 59.18
CA SER A 12 -33.57 -20.26 58.71
C SER A 12 -34.29 -19.35 57.70
N HIS A 13 -34.13 -19.62 56.41
CA HIS A 13 -34.87 -18.94 55.33
C HIS A 13 -35.97 -19.85 54.78
N ALA A 14 -37.08 -19.23 54.38
CA ALA A 14 -38.27 -19.88 53.88
C ALA A 14 -38.00 -20.68 52.59
N PRO A 15 -38.72 -21.78 52.34
CA PRO A 15 -38.62 -22.51 51.07
C PRO A 15 -39.23 -21.65 49.96
N GLY A 16 -38.40 -20.85 49.30
CA GLY A 16 -38.81 -19.90 48.27
C GLY A 16 -37.68 -18.99 47.76
N ASP A 17 -36.58 -18.88 48.50
CA ASP A 17 -35.57 -17.82 48.30
C ASP A 17 -34.18 -18.36 47.88
N ASP A 18 -34.08 -19.64 47.51
CA ASP A 18 -32.84 -20.20 46.98
C ASP A 18 -32.58 -19.65 45.57
N PHE A 19 -32.00 -18.45 45.49
CA PHE A 19 -31.36 -17.91 44.28
C PHE A 19 -30.18 -18.77 43.79
N PHE A 20 -29.89 -19.88 44.50
CA PHE A 20 -28.96 -20.94 44.13
C PHE A 20 -29.65 -22.28 43.87
N SER A 21 -30.93 -22.28 43.47
CA SER A 21 -31.58 -23.45 42.91
C SER A 21 -30.87 -23.85 41.61
N ASP A 22 -30.16 -24.97 41.69
CA ASP A 22 -29.65 -25.81 40.59
C ASP A 22 -28.83 -25.09 39.51
N ASN A 23 -27.55 -24.91 39.82
CA ASN A 23 -26.52 -24.65 38.82
C ASN A 23 -26.29 -25.92 37.98
N SER A 24 -27.20 -26.22 37.05
CA SER A 24 -27.08 -27.29 36.04
C SER A 24 -27.36 -26.79 34.61
N GLU A 25 -27.12 -25.51 34.31
CA GLU A 25 -27.43 -24.95 32.98
C GLU A 25 -26.27 -24.16 32.34
N VAL A 26 -25.03 -24.52 32.64
CA VAL A 26 -23.90 -24.09 31.80
C VAL A 26 -23.16 -25.34 31.31
N GLY A 27 -23.52 -25.80 30.11
CA GLY A 27 -22.82 -26.90 29.42
C GLY A 27 -23.48 -28.28 29.47
N ASN A 28 -24.78 -28.40 29.75
CA ASN A 28 -25.47 -29.69 29.64
C ASN A 28 -25.71 -30.06 28.16
N THR A 29 -25.39 -31.30 27.76
CA THR A 29 -25.62 -31.79 26.39
C THR A 29 -27.12 -32.09 26.22
N LEU A 30 -27.84 -31.20 25.52
CA LEU A 30 -29.23 -31.45 25.14
C LEU A 30 -29.29 -32.53 24.05
N THR A 31 -29.59 -33.77 24.43
CA THR A 31 -29.79 -34.89 23.50
C THR A 31 -31.23 -34.89 23.01
N ILE A 32 -31.46 -34.33 21.82
CA ILE A 32 -32.77 -34.33 21.15
C ILE A 32 -33.05 -35.76 20.66
N THR A 33 -34.00 -36.47 21.31
CA THR A 33 -34.47 -37.80 20.88
C THR A 33 -35.78 -37.63 20.10
N GLU A 34 -36.09 -38.56 19.17
CA GLU A 34 -37.15 -38.45 18.14
C GLU A 34 -38.57 -38.08 18.61
N SER A 35 -38.87 -38.08 19.91
CA SER A 35 -40.18 -37.70 20.48
C SER A 35 -40.18 -36.38 21.29
N THR A 36 -39.10 -35.60 21.27
CA THR A 36 -39.01 -34.33 22.02
C THR A 36 -38.52 -33.21 21.11
N SER A 37 -39.32 -32.15 20.95
CA SER A 37 -38.89 -30.93 20.29
C SER A 37 -37.98 -30.13 21.24
N GLY A 38 -36.67 -30.21 21.04
CA GLY A 38 -35.68 -29.35 21.68
C GLY A 38 -35.03 -28.43 20.66
N THR A 39 -34.78 -27.18 21.02
CA THR A 39 -34.00 -26.25 20.19
C THR A 39 -32.64 -26.06 20.85
N VAL A 40 -31.56 -26.31 20.09
CA VAL A 40 -30.19 -25.93 20.49
C VAL A 40 -29.87 -24.64 19.74
N GLY A 41 -29.77 -23.53 20.48
CA GLY A 41 -29.40 -22.24 19.91
C GLY A 41 -27.90 -22.09 19.75
N GLY A 42 -27.45 -21.63 18.58
CA GLY A 42 -26.09 -21.14 18.32
C GLY A 42 -26.17 -19.90 17.43
N SER A 43 -25.21 -18.99 17.52
CA SER A 43 -25.14 -17.81 16.65
C SER A 43 -23.94 -17.90 15.71
N ILE A 44 -24.15 -17.52 14.45
CA ILE A 44 -23.09 -17.26 13.48
C ILE A 44 -23.10 -15.75 13.20
N VAL A 45 -21.95 -15.11 13.40
CA VAL A 45 -21.76 -13.69 13.10
C VAL A 45 -20.93 -13.59 11.83
N PHE A 46 -21.43 -12.82 10.86
CA PHE A 46 -20.70 -12.47 9.65
C PHE A 46 -20.20 -11.04 9.80
N ASP A 47 -18.90 -10.83 9.67
CA ASP A 47 -18.27 -9.52 9.66
C ASP A 47 -17.31 -9.39 8.47
N SER A 48 -17.19 -8.18 7.93
CA SER A 48 -16.32 -7.88 6.80
C SER A 48 -16.14 -6.36 6.66
N ALA A 49 -14.96 -5.94 6.23
CA ALA A 49 -14.67 -4.55 5.88
C ALA A 49 -15.36 -4.09 4.57
N LYS A 50 -15.93 -5.01 3.79
CA LYS A 50 -16.65 -4.75 2.53
C LYS A 50 -18.04 -5.39 2.53
N SER A 51 -18.93 -4.88 1.69
CA SER A 51 -20.27 -5.47 1.53
C SER A 51 -20.20 -6.94 1.12
N TYR A 52 -21.06 -7.77 1.71
CA TYR A 52 -21.20 -9.18 1.38
C TYR A 52 -22.68 -9.55 1.26
N THR A 53 -22.95 -10.65 0.56
CA THR A 53 -24.28 -11.26 0.46
C THR A 53 -24.15 -12.75 0.71
N VAL A 54 -25.04 -13.30 1.53
CA VAL A 54 -25.14 -14.74 1.74
C VAL A 54 -26.49 -15.20 1.20
N THR A 55 -26.50 -16.26 0.40
CA THR A 55 -27.71 -16.87 -0.15
C THR A 55 -27.69 -18.34 0.20
N ALA A 56 -28.81 -18.86 0.70
CA ALA A 56 -28.98 -20.27 0.93
C ALA A 56 -29.52 -20.98 -0.33
N PRO A 57 -29.06 -22.21 -0.62
CA PRO A 57 -29.54 -22.96 -1.79
C PRO A 57 -30.98 -23.47 -1.62
N ASP A 58 -31.43 -23.69 -0.38
CA ASP A 58 -32.72 -24.28 -0.06
C ASP A 58 -33.31 -23.68 1.22
N ALA A 59 -34.64 -23.68 1.33
CA ALA A 59 -35.38 -23.14 2.48
C ALA A 59 -35.19 -23.92 3.79
N ASN A 60 -34.45 -25.03 3.78
CA ASN A 60 -34.16 -25.84 4.97
C ASN A 60 -32.70 -25.65 5.45
N ALA A 61 -32.05 -24.58 5.00
CA ALA A 61 -30.70 -24.17 5.37
C ALA A 61 -30.69 -23.24 6.61
N ILE A 62 -29.52 -22.75 7.00
CA ILE A 62 -29.31 -21.95 8.22
C ILE A 62 -30.20 -20.70 8.35
N PHE A 63 -30.67 -20.13 7.23
CA PHE A 63 -31.50 -18.92 7.23
C PHE A 63 -33.01 -19.18 7.06
N ASP A 64 -33.42 -20.45 6.93
CA ASP A 64 -34.83 -20.87 6.75
C ASP A 64 -35.53 -20.18 5.56
N ASP A 65 -34.76 -19.71 4.58
CA ASP A 65 -35.21 -19.03 3.37
C ASP A 65 -34.11 -19.05 2.29
N THR A 66 -34.48 -18.78 1.05
CA THR A 66 -33.61 -18.69 -0.14
C THR A 66 -33.24 -17.25 -0.53
N ASP A 67 -33.75 -16.24 0.18
CA ASP A 67 -33.44 -14.84 -0.09
C ASP A 67 -31.94 -14.53 0.13
N ALA A 68 -31.46 -13.49 -0.57
CA ALA A 68 -30.12 -12.98 -0.38
C ALA A 68 -30.07 -12.06 0.86
N HIS A 69 -29.30 -12.46 1.87
CA HIS A 69 -29.05 -11.66 3.06
C HIS A 69 -27.79 -10.81 2.86
N GLY A 70 -28.00 -9.50 2.66
CA GLY A 70 -26.93 -8.53 2.48
C GLY A 70 -26.38 -7.99 3.80
N SER A 71 -25.09 -7.64 3.79
CA SER A 71 -24.43 -6.95 4.89
C SER A 71 -25.05 -5.58 5.15
N SER A 72 -25.33 -5.26 6.41
CA SER A 72 -25.70 -3.91 6.83
C SER A 72 -24.48 -3.14 7.34
N LEU A 73 -24.35 -1.87 6.95
CA LEU A 73 -23.25 -1.03 7.43
C LEU A 73 -23.43 -0.76 8.93
N SER A 74 -22.48 -1.23 9.74
CA SER A 74 -22.37 -0.83 11.14
C SER A 74 -21.42 0.37 11.21
N ASP A 75 -21.95 1.58 11.29
CA ASP A 75 -21.15 2.80 11.38
C ASP A 75 -20.51 2.91 12.77
N VAL A 76 -19.21 3.22 12.83
CA VAL A 76 -18.46 3.50 14.06
C VAL A 76 -19.15 4.53 14.93
N GLY A 77 -19.82 5.53 14.33
CA GLY A 77 -20.55 6.58 15.05
C GLY A 77 -21.84 6.13 15.75
N SER A 78 -22.37 4.95 15.42
CA SER A 78 -23.65 4.43 15.92
C SER A 78 -23.49 3.31 16.95
N ILE A 79 -22.26 3.00 17.35
CA ILE A 79 -21.95 1.88 18.23
C ILE A 79 -22.15 2.28 19.69
N ASP A 80 -22.91 1.47 20.42
CA ASP A 80 -23.09 1.59 21.87
C ASP A 80 -22.23 0.57 22.62
N ILE A 81 -21.45 1.03 23.59
CA ILE A 81 -20.52 0.24 24.42
C ILE A 81 -21.10 -0.02 25.82
N GLY A 82 -22.31 0.47 26.12
CA GLY A 82 -22.96 0.34 27.43
C GLY A 82 -23.31 -1.10 27.84
N SER A 83 -23.24 -2.06 26.91
CA SER A 83 -23.45 -3.49 27.17
C SER A 83 -22.26 -4.32 26.70
N GLN A 84 -22.07 -5.50 27.29
CA GLN A 84 -20.98 -6.41 26.89
C GLN A 84 -21.09 -6.85 25.43
N THR A 85 -22.31 -7.09 24.93
CA THR A 85 -22.55 -7.41 23.51
C THR A 85 -22.22 -6.22 22.60
N GLY A 86 -22.61 -5.01 23.01
CA GLY A 86 -22.30 -3.78 22.26
C GLY A 86 -20.79 -3.51 22.20
N ALA A 87 -20.08 -3.69 23.31
CA ALA A 87 -18.62 -3.56 23.37
C ALA A 87 -17.90 -4.57 22.46
N ASN A 88 -18.34 -5.83 22.42
CA ASN A 88 -17.75 -6.83 21.51
C ASN A 88 -17.99 -6.45 20.04
N LYS A 89 -19.21 -6.01 19.70
CA LYS A 89 -19.51 -5.51 18.35
C LYS A 89 -18.68 -4.28 18.00
N ALA A 90 -18.44 -3.40 18.96
CA ALA A 90 -17.59 -2.22 18.79
C ALA A 90 -16.17 -2.59 18.35
N ILE A 91 -15.58 -3.58 19.01
CA ILE A 91 -14.24 -4.07 18.72
C ILE A 91 -14.16 -4.58 17.28
N SER A 92 -15.12 -5.42 16.85
CA SER A 92 -15.13 -5.95 15.47
C SER A 92 -15.24 -4.86 14.40
N VAL A 93 -16.08 -3.85 14.62
CA VAL A 93 -16.23 -2.75 13.66
C VAL A 93 -14.98 -1.88 13.62
N ILE A 94 -14.39 -1.58 14.79
CA ILE A 94 -13.14 -0.80 14.86
C ILE A 94 -12.00 -1.57 14.18
N ASP A 95 -11.88 -2.88 14.40
CA ASP A 95 -10.85 -3.70 13.77
C ASP A 95 -10.98 -3.69 12.24
N SER A 96 -12.22 -3.83 11.74
CA SER A 96 -12.51 -3.68 10.31
C SER A 96 -12.13 -2.29 9.76
N ALA A 97 -12.43 -1.23 10.51
CA ALA A 97 -12.09 0.14 10.13
C ALA A 97 -10.57 0.38 10.15
N LEU A 98 -9.85 -0.17 11.14
CA LEU A 98 -8.39 -0.12 11.21
C LEU A 98 -7.75 -0.87 10.05
N SER A 99 -8.23 -2.08 9.75
CA SER A 99 -7.77 -2.86 8.59
C SER A 99 -7.93 -2.08 7.28
N PHE A 100 -9.04 -1.36 7.11
CA PHE A 100 -9.25 -0.49 5.95
C PHE A 100 -8.25 0.67 5.89
N VAL A 101 -8.02 1.37 7.00
CA VAL A 101 -7.05 2.47 7.09
C VAL A 101 -5.63 1.99 6.83
N ASP A 102 -5.26 0.83 7.37
CA ASP A 102 -3.93 0.26 7.17
C ASP A 102 -3.74 -0.21 5.72
N GLY A 103 -4.79 -0.71 5.07
CA GLY A 103 -4.79 -0.96 3.62
C GLY A 103 -4.48 0.31 2.81
N LEU A 104 -5.17 1.42 3.11
CA LEU A 104 -4.88 2.71 2.46
C LEU A 104 -3.46 3.20 2.72
N ARG A 105 -2.93 3.03 3.94
CA ARG A 105 -1.54 3.38 4.26
C ARG A 105 -0.53 2.52 3.51
N ALA A 106 -0.80 1.23 3.36
CA ALA A 106 0.03 0.32 2.58
C ALA A 106 0.07 0.73 1.10
N ASP A 107 -1.08 1.08 0.51
CA ASP A 107 -1.17 1.57 -0.86
C ASP A 107 -0.38 2.88 -1.05
N LEU A 108 -0.51 3.82 -0.12
CA LEU A 108 0.27 5.06 -0.13
C LEU A 108 1.78 4.78 0.00
N GLY A 109 2.18 3.84 0.86
CA GLY A 109 3.57 3.40 0.98
C GLY A 109 4.11 2.77 -0.31
N ALA A 110 3.30 1.95 -0.99
CA ALA A 110 3.67 1.37 -2.28
C ALA A 110 3.86 2.46 -3.35
N VAL A 111 2.96 3.44 -3.39
CA VAL A 111 3.06 4.60 -4.29
C VAL A 111 4.31 5.43 -3.98
N GLN A 112 4.65 5.65 -2.71
CA GLN A 112 5.88 6.35 -2.31
C GLN A 112 7.14 5.61 -2.80
N ASN A 113 7.21 4.29 -2.61
CA ASN A 113 8.32 3.47 -3.13
C ASN A 113 8.47 3.59 -4.65
N ARG A 114 7.34 3.58 -5.36
CA ARG A 114 7.33 3.77 -6.82
C ARG A 114 7.83 5.17 -7.21
N PHE A 115 7.44 6.21 -6.48
CA PHE A 115 7.96 7.56 -6.73
C PHE A 115 9.46 7.64 -6.48
N GLU A 116 9.96 7.08 -5.39
CA GLU A 116 11.39 7.08 -5.07
C GLU A 116 12.21 6.35 -6.14
N SER A 117 11.75 5.16 -6.58
CA SER A 117 12.38 4.43 -7.69
C SER A 117 12.35 5.21 -9.00
N THR A 118 11.22 5.86 -9.31
CA THR A 118 11.09 6.68 -10.52
C THR A 118 12.02 7.89 -10.47
N ILE A 119 12.11 8.56 -9.33
CA ILE A 119 13.01 9.71 -9.13
C ILE A 119 14.47 9.29 -9.29
N ALA A 120 14.88 8.19 -8.65
CA ALA A 120 16.24 7.68 -8.77
C ALA A 120 16.58 7.32 -10.23
N ASN A 121 15.65 6.71 -10.96
CA ASN A 121 15.83 6.43 -12.39
C ASN A 121 15.96 7.74 -13.21
N LEU A 122 15.07 8.71 -12.99
CA LEU A 122 15.11 9.99 -13.68
C LEU A 122 16.39 10.79 -13.40
N GLN A 123 16.91 10.74 -12.18
CA GLN A 123 18.19 11.35 -11.82
C GLN A 123 19.35 10.73 -12.62
N ASN A 124 19.42 9.39 -12.65
CA ASN A 124 20.42 8.67 -13.46
C ASN A 124 20.30 9.00 -14.95
N VAL A 125 19.08 9.04 -15.49
CA VAL A 125 18.84 9.41 -16.89
C VAL A 125 19.28 10.86 -17.15
N SER A 126 18.95 11.79 -16.26
CA SER A 126 19.35 13.19 -16.35
C SER A 126 20.88 13.37 -16.35
N GLU A 127 21.57 12.66 -15.47
CA GLU A 127 23.04 12.65 -15.40
C GLU A 127 23.66 12.10 -16.70
N ASN A 128 23.15 10.96 -17.19
CA ASN A 128 23.62 10.37 -18.44
C ASN A 128 23.37 11.28 -19.66
N ILE A 129 22.23 11.96 -19.72
CA ILE A 129 21.91 12.92 -20.78
C ILE A 129 22.84 14.14 -20.69
N SER A 130 23.06 14.67 -19.48
CA SER A 130 23.96 15.80 -19.25
C SER A 130 25.39 15.47 -19.69
N ALA A 131 25.91 14.32 -19.28
CA ALA A 131 27.24 13.84 -19.67
C ALA A 131 27.37 13.60 -21.18
N SER A 132 26.34 13.02 -21.80
CA SER A 132 26.30 12.82 -23.25
C SER A 132 26.25 14.15 -24.01
N ARG A 133 25.45 15.11 -23.53
CA ARG A 133 25.38 16.46 -24.09
C ARG A 133 26.70 17.20 -23.94
N SER A 134 27.38 17.11 -22.80
CA SER A 134 28.73 17.69 -22.61
C SER A 134 29.70 17.15 -23.63
N ARG A 135 29.75 15.82 -23.83
CA ARG A 135 30.64 15.19 -24.82
C ARG A 135 30.36 15.64 -26.26
N ILE A 136 29.09 15.80 -26.62
CA ILE A 136 28.70 16.29 -27.96
C ILE A 136 29.16 17.75 -28.11
N LEU A 137 28.84 18.61 -27.14
CA LEU A 137 29.22 20.02 -27.17
C LEU A 137 30.74 20.19 -27.23
N ASP A 138 31.49 19.46 -26.41
CA ASP A 138 32.95 19.52 -26.40
C ASP A 138 33.56 19.04 -27.73
N ALA A 139 33.00 18.00 -28.34
CA ALA A 139 33.43 17.52 -29.66
C ALA A 139 33.13 18.52 -30.77
N ASP A 140 31.95 19.15 -30.76
CA ASP A 140 31.55 20.17 -31.72
C ASP A 140 32.43 21.43 -31.58
N PHE A 141 32.72 21.86 -30.35
CA PHE A 141 33.64 22.97 -30.10
C PHE A 141 35.07 22.66 -30.57
N ALA A 142 35.57 21.44 -30.34
CA ALA A 142 36.88 21.03 -30.80
C ALA A 142 36.97 21.01 -32.34
N ALA A 143 35.91 20.56 -33.02
CA ALA A 143 35.83 20.55 -34.47
C ALA A 143 35.79 21.97 -35.07
N GLU A 144 34.95 22.86 -34.51
CA GLU A 144 34.86 24.25 -34.96
C GLU A 144 36.17 25.01 -34.73
N THR A 145 36.79 24.84 -33.56
CA THR A 145 38.09 25.45 -33.25
C THR A 145 39.16 24.95 -34.22
N SER A 146 39.18 23.65 -34.54
CA SER A 146 40.12 23.09 -35.51
C SER A 146 39.92 23.66 -36.93
N ASN A 147 38.66 23.87 -37.35
CA ASN A 147 38.34 24.49 -38.63
C ASN A 147 38.71 25.98 -38.66
N LEU A 148 38.46 26.71 -37.58
CA LEU A 148 38.88 28.09 -37.42
C LEU A 148 40.40 28.22 -37.50
N THR A 149 41.13 27.41 -36.74
CA THR A 149 42.60 27.40 -36.77
C THR A 149 43.13 27.01 -38.16
N ARG A 150 42.56 25.98 -38.80
CA ARG A 150 42.92 25.61 -40.18
C ARG A 150 42.72 26.78 -41.14
N SER A 151 41.59 27.48 -41.04
CA SER A 151 41.27 28.63 -41.90
C SER A 151 42.24 29.79 -41.68
N GLN A 152 42.59 30.09 -40.42
CA GLN A 152 43.58 31.11 -40.08
C GLN A 152 44.98 30.76 -40.61
N ILE A 153 45.41 29.50 -40.47
CA ILE A 153 46.70 29.03 -41.02
C ILE A 153 46.70 29.15 -42.54
N LEU A 154 45.61 28.76 -43.22
CA LEU A 154 45.51 28.88 -44.68
C LEU A 154 45.54 30.35 -45.13
N GLN A 155 44.93 31.27 -44.40
CA GLN A 155 45.01 32.70 -44.68
C GLN A 155 46.44 33.23 -44.52
N GLN A 156 47.12 32.89 -43.43
CA GLN A 156 48.51 33.30 -43.20
C GLN A 156 49.47 32.68 -44.22
N ALA A 157 49.32 31.39 -44.53
CA ALA A 157 50.09 30.69 -45.54
C ALA A 157 49.81 31.24 -46.94
N GLY A 158 48.57 31.59 -47.27
CA GLY A 158 48.20 32.22 -48.53
C GLY A 158 48.88 33.57 -48.73
N VAL A 159 48.92 34.41 -47.68
CA VAL A 159 49.64 35.70 -47.72
C VAL A 159 51.14 35.50 -47.86
N ALA A 160 51.74 34.56 -47.11
CA ALA A 160 53.16 34.24 -47.21
C ALA A 160 53.55 33.64 -48.58
N MET A 161 52.71 32.76 -49.13
CA MET A 161 52.87 32.17 -50.46
C MET A 161 52.74 33.22 -51.56
N LEU A 162 51.77 34.14 -51.45
CA LEU A 162 51.65 35.27 -52.36
C LEU A 162 52.87 36.20 -52.27
N ALA A 163 53.39 36.46 -51.07
CA ALA A 163 54.60 37.26 -50.90
C ALA A 163 55.82 36.57 -51.55
N GLN A 164 55.99 35.27 -51.35
CA GLN A 164 57.06 34.47 -51.96
C GLN A 164 56.94 34.40 -53.49
N ALA A 165 55.72 34.19 -54.01
CA ALA A 165 55.44 34.13 -55.43
C ALA A 165 55.63 35.49 -56.13
N ASN A 166 55.45 36.61 -55.42
CA ASN A 166 55.72 37.95 -55.95
C ASN A 166 57.21 38.33 -55.91
N GLN A 167 58.02 37.70 -55.05
CA GLN A 167 59.48 37.93 -55.00
C GLN A 167 60.25 37.07 -56.02
N LEU A 168 59.73 35.89 -56.37
CA LEU A 168 60.33 34.99 -57.37
C LEU A 168 60.62 35.69 -58.73
N PRO A 169 59.70 36.45 -59.35
CA PRO A 169 59.91 37.10 -60.63
C PRO A 169 61.04 38.14 -60.62
N GLN A 170 61.22 38.86 -59.50
CA GLN A 170 62.29 39.87 -59.39
C GLN A 170 63.67 39.22 -59.33
N THR A 171 63.80 38.06 -58.68
CA THR A 171 65.07 37.30 -58.67
C THR A 171 65.41 36.73 -60.05
N VAL A 172 64.42 36.38 -60.87
CA VAL A 172 64.66 35.90 -62.25
C VAL A 172 65.05 37.04 -63.19
N LEU A 173 64.48 38.24 -63.03
CA LEU A 173 64.88 39.42 -63.80
C LEU A 173 66.29 39.94 -63.44
N SER A 174 66.78 39.65 -62.23
CA SER A 174 68.18 39.89 -61.84
C SER A 174 69.17 38.92 -62.51
N LEU A 175 68.69 37.79 -63.05
CA LEU A 175 69.52 36.77 -63.73
C LEU A 175 69.50 36.90 -65.26
N LEU A 176 68.76 37.89 -65.80
CA LEU A 176 68.63 38.17 -67.24
C LEU A 176 69.16 39.55 -67.66
N GLN A 177 69.79 40.29 -66.73
CA GLN A 177 70.56 41.51 -66.99
C GLN A 177 72.04 41.24 -66.71
#